data_AF-A0AAU9KD09-F1
#
_entry.id   AF-A0AAU9KD09-F1
#
_cell.length_a   1.000
_cell.length_b   1.000
_cell.length_c   1.000
_cell.angle_alpha   90.00
_cell.angle_beta   90.00
_cell.angle_gamma   90.00
#
_symmetry.space_group_name_H-M   'P 1'
#
loop_
_entity.id
_entity.type
_entity.pdbx_description
1 polymer ?
#
loop_
_entity_poly.entity_id
_entity_poly.type
_entity_poly.pdbx_seq_one_letter_code
_entity_poly.pdbx_strand_id
1 'polypeptide(L)'
;MNFSSVQDLAAKNFLFSNNSPQKMFIQTLASFHPKQALITSPNKKFYFDAAPSIFDREKASNSYISTSNVFSDFYNATYRLIAFYIFLLLFTGKILDLANRGTKLIIIAGLIAKVYCVACGSGSFSYQNILCLSYCPTGYLQNTGTNACDLNTLLALTINLDNKIILDQRGGVLVGNSITNTYPTYDANDPYPVKSRGYYFTSNSYLAYPFMLAPTFSIAVWLKALSEGIVLVKHIPSYQWILEISSGYPTLSLLMSDSLTTISVAGSSNVLNGWSFVSFDGYINPDGTTTISSYIDGSFLQSFTTATALYMQDSVSGNVYIGNDFIGFTGFIWNMRVYCLNNHYLDEWRTPGCTSPCTKCPADLSCPSDCPLDKYIDGSSCKDCKTSCNKGCVSSATCNLCLTKECATCTAFSGTDSCLTCITNAVSDGSGGCACDTYAFWISLTQSCERCDVLCQNCLKTTYFECSFCRFSRLIWSFDNRNQFIIFSVF
;
A
#
# COMPACT_ATOMS: atom_id res chain seq x y z
N MET A 1 -45.90 -28.79 -8.83
CA MET A 1 -47.34 -28.61 -8.54
C MET A 1 -47.64 -29.49 -7.33
N ASN A 2 -47.22 -29.08 -6.13
CA ASN A 2 -47.88 -28.17 -5.17
C ASN A 2 -48.95 -28.86 -4.31
N PHE A 3 -48.72 -28.83 -2.99
CA PHE A 3 -49.64 -29.22 -1.92
C PHE A 3 -49.43 -28.27 -0.71
N SER A 4 -50.53 -27.87 -0.05
CA SER A 4 -50.68 -27.46 1.39
C SER A 4 -49.64 -26.52 2.05
N SER A 5 -49.95 -25.28 2.49
CA SER A 5 -50.67 -24.83 3.74
C SER A 5 -49.90 -25.09 5.06
N VAL A 6 -49.95 -24.30 6.15
CA VAL A 6 -51.06 -23.60 6.90
C VAL A 6 -50.55 -22.28 7.57
N GLN A 7 -51.43 -21.45 8.17
CA GLN A 7 -51.14 -20.20 8.93
C GLN A 7 -51.00 -20.37 10.47
N ASP A 8 -50.62 -19.29 11.16
CA ASP A 8 -50.50 -19.08 12.62
C ASP A 8 -51.67 -19.54 13.52
N LEU A 9 -51.37 -19.84 14.81
CA LEU A 9 -51.90 -19.06 15.95
C LEU A 9 -51.14 -19.31 17.28
N ALA A 10 -51.35 -18.43 18.28
CA ALA A 10 -50.55 -18.31 19.51
C ALA A 10 -51.20 -18.90 20.78
N ALA A 11 -50.40 -19.13 21.85
CA ALA A 11 -50.82 -19.08 23.26
C ALA A 11 -49.63 -19.00 24.25
N LYS A 12 -49.88 -18.64 25.52
CA LYS A 12 -48.90 -18.25 26.57
C LYS A 12 -48.98 -19.12 27.85
N ASN A 13 -47.86 -19.21 28.58
CA ASN A 13 -47.69 -19.61 30.01
C ASN A 13 -47.91 -21.12 30.34
N PHE A 14 -47.05 -21.83 31.08
CA PHE A 14 -46.66 -21.58 32.49
C PHE A 14 -45.33 -22.29 32.91
N LEU A 15 -44.83 -21.93 34.10
CA LEU A 15 -43.60 -22.35 34.82
C LEU A 15 -43.26 -23.87 34.87
N PHE A 16 -41.95 -24.22 34.87
CA PHE A 16 -41.24 -24.79 36.04
C PHE A 16 -39.69 -24.85 35.83
N SER A 17 -38.94 -25.39 36.81
CA SER A 17 -37.53 -25.12 37.10
C SER A 17 -36.52 -26.25 36.73
N ASN A 18 -35.23 -25.88 36.77
CA ASN A 18 -34.04 -26.72 37.10
C ASN A 18 -33.80 -28.06 36.37
N ASN A 19 -32.69 -28.16 35.59
CA ASN A 19 -31.44 -28.80 36.08
C ASN A 19 -30.34 -29.05 35.01
N SER A 20 -29.20 -28.34 35.13
CA SER A 20 -27.82 -28.83 34.89
C SER A 20 -27.40 -29.35 33.47
N PRO A 21 -26.15 -29.77 33.24
CA PRO A 21 -24.88 -29.45 33.92
C PRO A 21 -23.75 -28.98 32.96
N GLN A 22 -22.74 -28.25 33.48
CA GLN A 22 -21.30 -28.47 33.24
C GLN A 22 -20.44 -27.35 33.89
N LYS A 23 -20.02 -27.55 35.14
CA LYS A 23 -18.90 -26.83 35.79
C LYS A 23 -18.17 -27.77 36.77
N MET A 24 -17.09 -28.36 36.29
CA MET A 24 -16.02 -29.05 37.03
C MET A 24 -14.93 -29.26 35.96
N PHE A 25 -13.71 -28.73 36.05
CA PHE A 25 -12.75 -28.75 37.16
C PHE A 25 -11.83 -27.51 37.07
N ILE A 26 -11.36 -27.00 38.23
CA ILE A 26 -10.00 -26.48 38.53
C ILE A 26 -10.10 -25.78 39.88
N GLN A 27 -9.75 -26.52 40.93
CA GLN A 27 -9.23 -25.99 42.19
C GLN A 27 -8.31 -27.06 42.78
N THR A 28 -7.11 -26.62 43.18
CA THR A 28 -6.24 -27.14 44.27
C THR A 28 -4.79 -27.14 43.80
N LEU A 29 -4.04 -26.10 44.18
CA LEU A 29 -2.64 -26.16 44.62
C LEU A 29 -2.20 -24.75 45.07
N ALA A 30 -2.68 -24.34 46.24
CA ALA A 30 -2.29 -23.10 46.90
C ALA A 30 -2.03 -23.40 48.39
N SER A 31 -0.93 -24.12 48.67
CA SER A 31 -0.59 -24.56 50.03
C SER A 31 0.89 -24.96 50.19
N PHE A 32 1.81 -24.01 50.04
CA PHE A 32 3.16 -24.16 50.60
C PHE A 32 3.65 -22.85 51.26
N HIS A 33 3.60 -22.82 52.59
CA HIS A 33 4.33 -21.85 53.39
C HIS A 33 5.84 -22.17 53.35
N PRO A 34 6.71 -21.18 53.12
CA PRO A 34 8.13 -21.34 53.44
C PRO A 34 8.33 -21.22 54.95
N LYS A 35 8.82 -22.29 55.59
CA LYS A 35 9.38 -22.19 56.94
C LYS A 35 10.64 -21.32 56.87
N GLN A 36 10.66 -20.21 57.60
CA GLN A 36 11.87 -19.42 57.79
C GLN A 36 12.89 -20.24 58.58
N ALA A 37 14.09 -20.42 58.01
CA ALA A 37 15.25 -20.86 58.77
C ALA A 37 15.95 -19.61 59.34
N LEU A 38 16.10 -19.54 60.67
CA LEU A 38 16.98 -18.55 61.27
C LEU A 38 18.43 -18.86 60.88
N ILE A 39 19.09 -17.88 60.26
CA ILE A 39 20.55 -17.74 60.32
C ILE A 39 20.83 -16.39 60.95
N THR A 40 21.46 -16.41 62.12
CA THR A 40 21.86 -15.23 62.89
C THR A 40 23.23 -14.74 62.46
N SER A 41 23.34 -13.46 62.09
CA SER A 41 24.58 -12.67 62.15
C SER A 41 24.24 -11.17 62.14
N PRO A 42 24.89 -10.33 62.96
CA PRO A 42 24.43 -8.96 63.21
C PRO A 42 25.03 -7.91 62.25
N ASN A 43 24.54 -6.66 62.42
CA ASN A 43 25.09 -5.40 61.90
C ASN A 43 24.76 -5.00 60.45
N LYS A 44 23.55 -4.49 60.24
CA LYS A 44 23.31 -3.07 59.90
C LYS A 44 21.79 -2.76 59.86
N LYS A 45 21.35 -1.75 60.61
CA LYS A 45 20.08 -1.05 60.35
C LYS A 45 20.35 0.05 59.31
N PHE A 46 19.34 0.46 58.54
CA PHE A 46 18.65 1.75 58.68
C PHE A 46 17.51 1.87 57.62
N TYR A 47 16.27 1.89 58.13
CA TYR A 47 15.02 2.52 57.65
C TYR A 47 14.61 2.55 56.16
N PHE A 48 13.39 2.05 55.93
CA PHE A 48 12.44 2.62 54.95
C PHE A 48 11.71 3.80 55.59
N ASP A 49 11.39 4.83 54.80
CA ASP A 49 10.35 5.81 55.12
C ASP A 49 9.23 5.75 54.08
N ALA A 50 8.01 6.08 54.51
CA ALA A 50 6.78 5.98 53.72
C ALA A 50 6.38 7.32 53.08
N ALA A 51 5.42 7.24 52.15
CA ALA A 51 4.90 8.34 51.34
C ALA A 51 4.30 9.52 52.14
N PRO A 52 3.95 10.62 51.45
CA PRO A 52 2.52 10.76 51.16
C PRO A 52 2.16 11.20 49.73
N SER A 53 0.91 10.91 49.37
CA SER A 53 0.23 11.17 48.09
C SER A 53 -0.37 12.58 47.99
N ILE A 54 -0.40 13.16 46.77
CA ILE A 54 -1.42 14.15 46.34
C ILE A 54 -1.85 13.83 44.90
N PHE A 55 -3.16 13.89 44.65
CA PHE A 55 -3.80 13.85 43.32
C PHE A 55 -3.76 15.24 42.66
N ASP A 56 -3.50 15.37 41.35
CA ASP A 56 -4.57 15.62 40.38
C ASP A 56 -4.17 15.49 38.88
N ARG A 57 -5.20 15.50 38.05
CA ARG A 57 -5.40 15.05 36.64
C ARG A 57 -4.49 15.55 35.49
N GLU A 58 -4.70 14.84 34.36
CA GLU A 58 -4.53 15.24 32.94
C GLU A 58 -3.16 15.15 32.24
N LYS A 59 -2.86 13.97 31.66
CA LYS A 59 -2.92 13.72 30.20
C LYS A 59 -2.61 12.24 29.87
N ALA A 60 -3.59 11.52 29.34
CA ALA A 60 -3.41 10.14 28.89
C ALA A 60 -2.93 10.11 27.43
N SER A 61 -1.62 10.06 27.22
CA SER A 61 -1.03 9.62 25.96
C SER A 61 -0.96 8.09 25.94
N ASN A 62 -1.70 7.43 25.05
CA ASN A 62 -1.65 5.98 24.87
C ASN A 62 -0.33 5.55 24.20
N SER A 63 0.73 5.42 24.99
CA SER A 63 1.92 4.67 24.59
C SER A 63 1.62 3.17 24.69
N TYR A 64 1.25 2.55 23.57
CA TYR A 64 1.23 1.09 23.47
C TYR A 64 2.67 0.56 23.56
N ILE A 65 3.07 0.15 24.76
CA ILE A 65 4.30 -0.62 24.95
C ILE A 65 4.07 -1.98 24.28
N SER A 66 4.85 -2.26 23.23
CA SER A 66 4.79 -3.57 22.56
C SER A 66 5.18 -4.67 23.55
N THR A 67 4.27 -5.61 23.78
CA THR A 67 4.51 -6.79 24.60
C THR A 67 5.42 -7.81 23.92
N SER A 68 5.70 -7.68 22.60
CA SER A 68 6.57 -8.60 21.85
C SER A 68 8.00 -8.65 22.41
N ASN A 69 8.57 -7.49 22.74
CA ASN A 69 9.96 -7.38 23.21
C ASN A 69 10.10 -7.96 24.61
N VAL A 70 9.12 -7.74 25.49
CA VAL A 70 9.11 -8.30 26.84
C VAL A 70 9.11 -9.83 26.81
N PHE A 71 8.34 -10.46 25.90
CA PHE A 71 8.36 -11.91 25.75
C PHE A 71 9.67 -12.45 25.13
N SER A 72 10.25 -11.75 24.14
CA SER A 72 11.59 -12.07 23.58
C SER A 72 12.67 -12.07 24.67
N ASP A 73 12.70 -11.03 25.49
CA ASP A 73 13.71 -10.86 26.54
C ASP A 73 13.50 -11.84 27.69
N PHE A 74 12.25 -12.14 28.07
CA PHE A 74 11.95 -13.19 29.07
C PHE A 74 12.35 -14.58 28.56
N TYR A 75 12.11 -14.88 27.28
CA TYR A 75 12.48 -16.16 26.66
C TYR A 75 14.00 -16.33 26.65
N ASN A 76 14.74 -15.31 26.20
CA ASN A 76 16.20 -15.28 26.24
C ASN A 76 16.77 -15.38 27.67
N ALA A 77 16.19 -14.67 28.64
CA ALA A 77 16.61 -14.76 30.04
C ALA A 77 16.39 -16.18 30.61
N THR A 78 15.26 -16.82 30.30
CA THR A 78 14.94 -18.18 30.75
C THR A 78 15.89 -19.21 30.13
N TYR A 79 16.22 -19.09 28.84
CA TYR A 79 17.21 -19.96 28.20
C TYR A 79 18.63 -19.77 28.74
N ARG A 80 19.04 -18.52 29.04
CA ARG A 80 20.34 -18.26 29.69
C ARG A 80 20.41 -18.88 31.09
N LEU A 81 19.32 -18.82 31.86
CA LEU A 81 19.20 -19.50 33.16
C LEU A 81 19.29 -21.02 33.01
N ILE A 82 18.58 -21.62 32.06
CA ILE A 82 18.62 -23.08 31.81
C ILE A 82 20.02 -23.51 31.35
N ALA A 83 20.63 -22.79 30.41
CA ALA A 83 21.99 -23.08 29.94
C ALA A 83 23.04 -22.95 31.06
N PHE A 84 22.93 -21.91 31.90
CA PHE A 84 23.79 -21.75 33.07
C PHE A 84 23.58 -22.87 34.11
N TYR A 85 22.34 -23.32 34.32
CA TYR A 85 22.02 -24.43 35.23
C TYR A 85 22.56 -25.77 34.72
N ILE A 86 22.44 -26.04 33.41
CA ILE A 86 23.05 -27.22 32.76
C ILE A 86 24.57 -27.16 32.86
N PHE A 87 25.18 -25.99 32.62
CA PHE A 87 26.62 -25.79 32.79
C PHE A 87 27.05 -26.04 34.23
N LEU A 88 26.30 -25.55 35.23
CA LEU A 88 26.57 -25.79 36.66
C LEU A 88 26.46 -27.28 37.02
N LEU A 89 25.50 -28.01 36.45
CA LEU A 89 25.30 -29.45 36.68
C LEU A 89 26.42 -30.30 36.04
N LEU A 90 26.97 -29.86 34.91
CA LEU A 90 28.17 -30.43 34.29
C LEU A 90 29.41 -30.14 35.16
N PHE A 91 29.63 -28.88 35.56
CA PHE A 91 30.81 -28.45 36.31
C PHE A 91 30.89 -29.00 37.74
N THR A 92 29.73 -29.27 38.36
CA THR A 92 29.67 -29.86 39.72
C THR A 92 29.74 -31.39 39.73
N GLY A 93 29.92 -32.05 38.59
CA GLY A 93 30.07 -33.51 38.48
C GLY A 93 28.81 -34.33 38.78
N LYS A 94 27.69 -33.70 39.17
CA LYS A 94 26.44 -34.37 39.59
C LYS A 94 25.79 -35.20 38.48
N ILE A 95 26.09 -34.92 37.21
CA ILE A 95 25.62 -35.73 36.08
C ILE A 95 26.27 -37.14 36.08
N LEU A 96 27.49 -37.29 36.61
CA LEU A 96 28.15 -38.60 36.72
C LEU A 96 27.47 -39.52 37.75
N ASP A 97 26.96 -38.95 38.84
CA ASP A 97 26.23 -39.68 39.89
C ASP A 97 24.80 -40.09 39.44
N LEU A 98 24.19 -39.33 38.53
CA LEU A 98 22.93 -39.69 37.88
C LEU A 98 23.09 -40.79 36.81
N ALA A 99 24.23 -40.82 36.10
CA ALA A 99 24.53 -41.87 35.12
C ALA A 99 24.66 -43.25 35.78
N ASN A 100 25.26 -43.33 36.97
CA ASN A 100 25.39 -44.58 37.75
C ASN A 100 24.06 -45.11 38.32
N ARG A 101 22.94 -44.37 38.21
CA ARG A 101 21.61 -44.81 38.66
C ARG A 101 20.68 -45.26 37.52
N GLY A 102 21.23 -45.60 36.35
CA GLY A 102 20.52 -46.32 35.29
C GLY A 102 19.27 -45.61 34.73
N THR A 103 19.14 -44.31 34.94
CA THR A 103 17.94 -43.55 34.57
C THR A 103 18.11 -42.93 33.18
N LYS A 104 17.04 -42.93 32.36
CA LYS A 104 17.00 -42.47 30.96
C LYS A 104 17.23 -40.94 30.81
N LEU A 105 18.43 -40.44 31.10
CA LEU A 105 18.76 -39.01 31.06
C LEU A 105 19.41 -38.55 29.73
N ILE A 106 19.82 -39.49 28.87
CA ILE A 106 20.52 -39.21 27.61
C ILE A 106 19.59 -38.63 26.52
N ILE A 107 18.27 -38.84 26.63
CA ILE A 107 17.31 -38.46 25.58
C ILE A 107 16.90 -36.97 25.67
N ILE A 108 16.95 -36.34 26.85
CA ILE A 108 16.45 -34.95 27.02
C ILE A 108 17.43 -33.91 26.45
N ALA A 109 18.75 -34.14 26.56
CA ALA A 109 19.76 -33.22 26.01
C ALA A 109 19.78 -33.22 24.46
N GLY A 110 19.43 -34.34 23.82
CA GLY A 110 19.38 -34.45 22.35
C GLY A 110 18.13 -33.83 21.70
N LEU A 111 17.12 -33.44 22.50
CA LEU A 111 15.81 -32.98 22.02
C LEU A 111 15.60 -31.45 22.11
N ILE A 112 16.56 -30.70 22.66
CA ILE A 112 16.50 -29.22 22.79
C ILE A 112 17.77 -28.56 22.23
N ALA A 113 18.35 -29.16 21.19
CA ALA A 113 19.33 -28.52 20.33
C ALA A 113 18.66 -28.14 18.99
N LYS A 114 17.66 -27.23 19.04
CA LYS A 114 17.37 -26.41 17.86
C LYS A 114 18.65 -25.62 17.58
N VAL A 115 19.33 -25.96 16.49
CA VAL A 115 20.56 -25.27 16.06
C VAL A 115 20.17 -23.91 15.50
N TYR A 116 19.98 -22.94 16.39
CA TYR A 116 19.82 -21.54 16.00
C TYR A 116 21.16 -21.04 15.45
N CYS A 117 21.15 -20.44 14.27
CA CYS A 117 22.33 -19.84 13.68
C CYS A 117 22.68 -18.58 14.49
N VAL A 118 23.73 -18.65 15.32
CA VAL A 118 24.06 -17.56 16.27
C VAL A 118 24.74 -16.38 15.57
N ALA A 119 25.34 -16.61 14.40
CA ALA A 119 25.96 -15.59 13.55
C ALA A 119 25.98 -16.09 12.10
N CYS A 120 25.90 -15.16 11.15
CA CYS A 120 26.00 -15.48 9.73
C CYS A 120 27.44 -15.73 9.29
N GLY A 121 27.60 -16.59 8.28
CA GLY A 121 28.88 -16.81 7.62
C GLY A 121 29.39 -15.56 6.90
N SER A 122 30.68 -15.54 6.56
CA SER A 122 31.30 -14.45 5.81
C SER A 122 30.58 -14.22 4.47
N GLY A 123 30.22 -12.97 4.18
CA GLY A 123 29.45 -12.62 2.97
C GLY A 123 27.92 -12.73 3.12
N SER A 124 27.41 -12.95 4.34
CA SER A 124 25.98 -12.94 4.65
C SER A 124 25.66 -12.04 5.86
N PHE A 125 24.44 -11.52 5.88
CA PHE A 125 23.93 -10.56 6.86
C PHE A 125 22.75 -11.15 7.65
N SER A 126 22.76 -10.97 8.97
CA SER A 126 21.66 -11.35 9.86
C SER A 126 20.42 -10.50 9.57
N TYR A 127 19.35 -11.14 9.13
CA TYR A 127 18.03 -10.55 8.97
C TYR A 127 17.17 -10.90 10.18
N GLN A 128 16.81 -9.88 10.97
CA GLN A 128 15.98 -9.96 12.18
C GLN A 128 16.45 -11.00 13.24
N ASN A 129 17.71 -11.46 13.19
CA ASN A 129 18.24 -12.57 13.99
C ASN A 129 17.54 -13.93 13.76
N ILE A 130 16.85 -14.09 12.62
CA ILE A 130 16.13 -15.32 12.24
C ILE A 130 16.91 -16.08 11.17
N LEU A 131 17.47 -15.37 10.19
CA LEU A 131 18.04 -15.95 8.97
C LEU A 131 19.22 -15.13 8.44
N CYS A 132 19.98 -15.71 7.52
CA CYS A 132 21.16 -15.10 6.91
C CYS A 132 20.95 -14.88 5.41
N LEU A 133 21.02 -13.63 4.95
CA LEU A 133 20.89 -13.28 3.52
C LEU A 133 22.23 -12.85 2.94
N SER A 134 22.50 -13.17 1.67
CA SER A 134 23.67 -12.63 0.95
C SER A 134 23.56 -11.12 0.71
N TYR A 135 22.33 -10.59 0.67
CA TYR A 135 22.04 -9.17 0.45
C TYR A 135 20.85 -8.74 1.32
N CYS A 136 20.83 -7.49 1.78
CA CYS A 136 19.70 -6.97 2.54
C CYS A 136 18.59 -6.49 1.60
N PRO A 137 17.31 -6.77 1.91
CA PRO A 137 16.20 -6.39 1.04
C PRO A 137 15.91 -4.90 1.07
N THR A 138 15.12 -4.42 0.10
CA THR A 138 14.74 -3.01 0.02
C THR A 138 14.03 -2.61 1.33
N GLY A 139 14.47 -1.50 1.93
CA GLY A 139 14.06 -1.07 3.27
C GLY A 139 15.12 -1.28 4.37
N TYR A 140 16.12 -2.13 4.12
CA TYR A 140 17.23 -2.40 5.04
C TYR A 140 18.58 -1.88 4.50
N LEU A 141 19.50 -1.55 5.41
CA LEU A 141 20.89 -1.22 5.11
C LEU A 141 21.82 -2.38 5.52
N GLN A 142 22.84 -2.64 4.70
CA GLN A 142 23.90 -3.59 5.02
C GLN A 142 24.87 -2.99 6.04
N ASN A 143 24.92 -3.55 7.24
CA ASN A 143 25.91 -3.19 8.25
C ASN A 143 27.03 -4.25 8.26
N THR A 144 28.18 -3.89 7.68
CA THR A 144 29.38 -4.75 7.61
C THR A 144 30.16 -4.81 8.92
N GLY A 145 29.90 -3.92 9.88
CA GLY A 145 30.51 -3.95 11.21
C GLY A 145 29.86 -4.99 12.13
N THR A 146 28.56 -5.25 11.94
CA THR A 146 27.77 -6.24 12.71
C THR A 146 27.38 -7.47 11.90
N ASN A 147 27.64 -7.49 10.58
CA ASN A 147 27.09 -8.44 9.62
C ASN A 147 25.56 -8.59 9.77
N ALA A 148 24.84 -7.47 9.76
CA ALA A 148 23.40 -7.41 9.93
C ALA A 148 22.70 -6.59 8.83
N CYS A 149 21.41 -6.86 8.64
CA CYS A 149 20.49 -6.01 7.91
C CYS A 149 19.76 -5.11 8.91
N ASP A 150 20.20 -3.85 8.99
CA ASP A 150 19.60 -2.87 9.88
C ASP A 150 18.40 -2.19 9.18
N LEU A 151 17.24 -2.14 9.84
CA LEU A 151 16.04 -1.53 9.28
C LEU A 151 16.24 -0.01 9.11
N ASN A 152 16.01 0.49 7.89
CA ASN A 152 16.19 1.90 7.54
C ASN A 152 14.85 2.59 7.21
N THR A 153 13.96 1.92 6.47
CA THR A 153 12.59 2.38 6.23
C THR A 153 11.62 1.21 6.25
N LEU A 154 10.47 1.39 6.89
CA LEU A 154 9.36 0.42 6.91
C LEU A 154 8.76 0.22 5.53
N LEU A 155 8.65 1.31 4.75
CA LEU A 155 8.15 1.31 3.38
C LEU A 155 9.31 1.08 2.42
N ALA A 156 9.28 -0.06 1.76
CA ALA A 156 10.25 -0.48 0.75
C ALA A 156 9.84 -0.05 -0.67
N LEU A 157 8.53 0.03 -0.93
CA LEU A 157 7.95 0.61 -2.15
C LEU A 157 6.72 1.44 -1.80
N THR A 158 6.55 2.59 -2.46
CA THR A 158 5.35 3.42 -2.38
C THR A 158 5.08 4.03 -3.74
N ILE A 159 3.90 3.72 -4.28
CA ILE A 159 3.42 4.18 -5.58
C ILE A 159 2.07 4.84 -5.33
N ASN A 160 1.98 6.15 -5.57
CA ASN A 160 0.73 6.89 -5.54
C ASN A 160 0.48 7.48 -6.93
N LEU A 161 -0.59 7.02 -7.58
CA LEU A 161 -0.93 7.36 -8.96
C LEU A 161 -2.07 8.38 -9.03
N ASP A 162 -2.70 8.74 -7.90
CA ASP A 162 -3.70 9.79 -7.88
C ASP A 162 -3.08 11.19 -8.06
N ASN A 163 -3.83 12.03 -8.78
CA ASN A 163 -3.45 13.37 -9.17
C ASN A 163 -2.07 13.48 -9.87
N LYS A 164 -1.56 12.40 -10.49
CA LYS A 164 -0.29 12.41 -11.26
C LYS A 164 -0.53 12.27 -12.75
N ILE A 165 0.30 12.92 -13.55
CA ILE A 165 0.41 12.77 -15.00
C ILE A 165 1.90 12.66 -15.32
N ILE A 166 2.47 11.50 -15.02
CA ILE A 166 3.90 11.19 -15.14
C ILE A 166 4.02 10.02 -16.14
N LEU A 167 4.78 10.24 -17.22
CA LEU A 167 5.12 9.24 -18.23
C LEU A 167 6.64 9.05 -18.36
N ASP A 168 7.43 9.78 -17.56
CA ASP A 168 8.90 9.68 -17.53
C ASP A 168 9.37 8.72 -16.42
N GLN A 169 10.69 8.50 -16.35
CA GLN A 169 11.27 7.87 -15.16
C GLN A 169 11.37 8.88 -14.01
N ARG A 170 10.69 8.61 -12.88
CA ARG A 170 10.70 9.49 -11.71
C ARG A 170 10.82 8.72 -10.39
N GLY A 171 11.70 9.18 -9.51
CA GLY A 171 11.93 8.52 -8.22
C GLY A 171 12.45 7.08 -8.33
N GLY A 172 13.10 6.74 -9.44
CA GLY A 172 13.55 5.37 -9.76
C GLY A 172 12.49 4.52 -10.46
N VAL A 173 11.22 4.92 -10.47
CA VAL A 173 10.13 4.22 -11.17
C VAL A 173 10.12 4.64 -12.63
N LEU A 174 10.24 3.68 -13.55
CA LEU A 174 10.03 3.85 -14.98
C LEU A 174 8.54 3.63 -15.30
N VAL A 175 7.97 4.51 -16.13
CA VAL A 175 6.65 4.33 -16.76
C VAL A 175 6.88 3.81 -18.18
N GLY A 176 6.16 2.76 -18.58
CA GLY A 176 6.31 2.17 -19.91
C GLY A 176 7.75 1.75 -20.21
N ASN A 177 8.22 2.02 -21.42
CA ASN A 177 9.56 1.62 -21.89
C ASN A 177 10.51 2.83 -22.05
N SER A 178 10.04 4.06 -21.81
CA SER A 178 10.75 5.29 -22.14
C SER A 178 11.10 6.12 -20.91
N ILE A 179 12.38 6.35 -20.68
CA ILE A 179 12.83 7.23 -19.59
C ILE A 179 12.52 8.73 -19.85
N THR A 180 12.08 9.10 -21.06
CA THR A 180 11.91 10.48 -21.52
C THR A 180 10.50 10.85 -22.02
N ASN A 181 9.50 9.97 -21.92
CA ASN A 181 8.15 10.33 -22.38
C ASN A 181 7.56 11.42 -21.49
N THR A 182 6.96 12.45 -22.11
CA THR A 182 6.28 13.53 -21.40
C THR A 182 4.88 13.69 -21.96
N TYR A 183 3.88 13.80 -21.10
CA TYR A 183 2.50 14.08 -21.52
C TYR A 183 2.45 15.31 -22.42
N PRO A 184 1.77 15.27 -23.60
CA PRO A 184 0.79 14.26 -24.04
C PRO A 184 1.34 13.09 -24.87
N THR A 185 2.65 12.91 -24.98
CA THR A 185 3.27 11.82 -25.76
C THR A 185 3.40 10.56 -24.91
N TYR A 186 2.80 9.47 -25.39
CA TYR A 186 2.83 8.13 -24.79
C TYR A 186 3.51 7.15 -25.75
N ASP A 187 4.19 6.13 -25.21
CA ASP A 187 4.54 4.92 -25.94
C ASP A 187 3.42 3.85 -25.89
N ALA A 188 3.74 2.62 -26.31
CA ALA A 188 2.79 1.51 -26.38
C ALA A 188 2.62 0.74 -25.06
N ASN A 189 3.53 0.93 -24.10
CA ASN A 189 3.57 0.30 -22.79
C ASN A 189 3.23 1.28 -21.64
N ASP A 190 3.05 2.57 -21.93
CA ASP A 190 2.61 3.55 -20.95
C ASP A 190 1.16 3.29 -20.47
N PRO A 191 0.93 3.04 -19.16
CA PRO A 191 -0.41 3.12 -18.58
C PRO A 191 -0.95 4.57 -18.66
N TYR A 192 -2.27 4.72 -18.70
CA TYR A 192 -2.92 6.02 -18.90
C TYR A 192 -3.25 6.68 -17.56
N PRO A 193 -2.75 7.88 -17.25
CA PRO A 193 -3.23 8.65 -16.11
C PRO A 193 -4.72 9.00 -16.27
N VAL A 194 -5.54 8.70 -15.27
CA VAL A 194 -6.99 8.98 -15.30
C VAL A 194 -7.43 9.72 -14.04
N LYS A 195 -7.95 10.94 -14.22
CA LYS A 195 -8.38 11.82 -13.13
C LYS A 195 -9.33 11.11 -12.17
N SER A 196 -9.00 11.19 -10.88
CA SER A 196 -9.73 10.57 -9.77
C SER A 196 -9.89 9.05 -9.88
N ARG A 197 -8.96 8.35 -10.55
CA ARG A 197 -8.92 6.87 -10.69
C ARG A 197 -7.49 6.29 -10.66
N GLY A 198 -6.48 7.09 -10.35
CA GLY A 198 -5.08 6.68 -10.50
C GLY A 198 -4.72 6.46 -11.97
N TYR A 199 -4.07 5.33 -12.28
CA TYR A 199 -3.68 4.99 -13.65
C TYR A 199 -4.44 3.77 -14.16
N TYR A 200 -4.82 3.80 -15.44
CA TYR A 200 -5.39 2.69 -16.18
C TYR A 200 -4.30 1.90 -16.89
N PHE A 201 -4.22 0.61 -16.60
CA PHE A 201 -3.33 -0.36 -17.23
C PHE A 201 -4.08 -1.12 -18.33
N THR A 202 -3.46 -1.23 -19.50
CA THR A 202 -3.75 -2.24 -20.53
C THR A 202 -2.91 -3.50 -20.28
N SER A 203 -3.28 -4.61 -20.93
CA SER A 203 -2.60 -5.92 -20.81
C SER A 203 -1.13 -5.97 -21.23
N ASN A 204 -0.60 -4.88 -21.80
CA ASN A 204 0.79 -4.72 -22.21
C ASN A 204 1.47 -3.50 -21.58
N SER A 205 0.79 -2.81 -20.64
CA SER A 205 1.34 -1.64 -19.98
C SER A 205 1.96 -1.98 -18.63
N TYR A 206 3.00 -1.24 -18.25
CA TYR A 206 3.66 -1.48 -16.98
C TYR A 206 4.35 -0.25 -16.37
N LEU A 207 4.63 -0.35 -15.08
CA LEU A 207 5.66 0.43 -14.39
C LEU A 207 6.79 -0.53 -13.98
N ALA A 208 8.05 -0.08 -13.99
CA ALA A 208 9.20 -0.90 -13.56
C ALA A 208 10.02 -0.19 -12.48
N TYR A 209 10.45 -0.94 -11.44
CA TYR A 209 11.25 -0.39 -10.35
C TYR A 209 12.28 -1.44 -9.84
N PRO A 210 13.55 -1.08 -9.59
CA PRO A 210 14.53 -2.00 -8.99
C PRO A 210 14.19 -2.24 -7.51
N PHE A 211 13.83 -3.49 -7.17
CA PHE A 211 13.22 -3.84 -5.89
C PHE A 211 13.61 -5.24 -5.44
N MET A 212 13.90 -5.42 -4.15
CA MET A 212 14.02 -6.73 -3.50
C MET A 212 13.00 -6.81 -2.37
N LEU A 213 12.04 -7.73 -2.50
CA LEU A 213 11.06 -8.05 -1.47
C LEU A 213 11.76 -8.69 -0.27
N ALA A 214 11.42 -8.24 0.94
CA ALA A 214 11.97 -8.81 2.17
C ALA A 214 11.33 -10.18 2.47
N PRO A 215 12.04 -11.12 3.14
CA PRO A 215 11.46 -12.41 3.54
C PRO A 215 10.28 -12.30 4.52
N THR A 216 10.06 -11.13 5.11
CA THR A 216 8.88 -10.76 5.90
C THR A 216 8.34 -9.45 5.34
N PHE A 217 7.07 -9.39 4.99
CA PHE A 217 6.53 -8.29 4.19
C PHE A 217 5.02 -8.10 4.37
N SER A 218 4.53 -6.93 3.96
CA SER A 218 3.12 -6.68 3.64
C SER A 218 3.04 -6.01 2.27
N ILE A 219 2.25 -6.56 1.35
CA ILE A 219 1.90 -5.94 0.07
C ILE A 219 0.47 -5.42 0.19
N ALA A 220 0.23 -4.17 -0.19
CA ALA A 220 -1.08 -3.51 -0.13
C ALA A 220 -1.35 -2.76 -1.43
N VAL A 221 -2.49 -3.03 -2.08
CA VAL A 221 -2.84 -2.49 -3.40
C VAL A 221 -4.31 -2.05 -3.45
N TRP A 222 -4.57 -0.82 -3.90
CA TRP A 222 -5.91 -0.38 -4.29
C TRP A 222 -6.06 -0.47 -5.80
N LEU A 223 -6.93 -1.38 -6.26
CA LEU A 223 -7.14 -1.65 -7.69
C LEU A 223 -8.62 -1.84 -8.05
N LYS A 224 -8.93 -1.64 -9.33
CA LYS A 224 -10.20 -2.03 -9.97
C LYS A 224 -9.88 -2.79 -11.24
N ALA A 225 -9.89 -4.12 -11.17
CA ALA A 225 -9.61 -4.96 -12.33
C ALA A 225 -10.83 -5.08 -13.24
N LEU A 226 -10.61 -5.08 -14.55
CA LEU A 226 -11.64 -5.31 -15.57
C LEU A 226 -11.39 -6.64 -16.32
N SER A 227 -10.13 -7.06 -16.42
CA SER A 227 -9.73 -8.39 -16.85
C SER A 227 -8.80 -9.06 -15.84
N GLU A 228 -8.68 -10.38 -15.98
CA GLU A 228 -7.62 -11.18 -15.40
C GLU A 228 -6.25 -10.83 -16.00
N GLY A 229 -5.18 -11.27 -15.33
CA GLY A 229 -3.78 -11.05 -15.73
C GLY A 229 -2.86 -10.63 -14.57
N ILE A 230 -1.60 -10.38 -14.89
CA ILE A 230 -0.55 -10.02 -13.93
C ILE A 230 -0.73 -8.59 -13.42
N VAL A 231 -0.76 -8.41 -12.10
CA VAL A 231 -0.82 -7.10 -11.41
C VAL A 231 0.56 -6.67 -10.91
N LEU A 232 1.35 -7.61 -10.37
CA LEU A 232 2.70 -7.36 -9.86
C LEU A 232 3.57 -8.58 -10.13
N VAL A 233 4.79 -8.42 -10.64
CA VAL A 233 5.67 -9.57 -10.91
C VAL A 233 7.14 -9.22 -10.83
N LYS A 234 7.96 -10.17 -10.38
CA LYS A 234 9.41 -10.12 -10.53
C LYS A 234 9.93 -11.38 -11.22
N HIS A 235 10.76 -11.18 -12.25
CA HIS A 235 11.12 -12.20 -13.23
C HIS A 235 12.61 -12.18 -13.59
N ILE A 236 13.41 -13.11 -13.05
CA ILE A 236 14.78 -13.47 -13.51
C ILE A 236 15.12 -14.92 -13.09
N PRO A 237 15.53 -15.81 -14.01
CA PRO A 237 15.15 -15.91 -15.44
C PRO A 237 13.74 -16.52 -15.62
N SER A 238 13.09 -16.84 -14.50
CA SER A 238 11.68 -17.23 -14.35
C SER A 238 11.06 -16.34 -13.26
N TYR A 239 9.76 -16.49 -12.99
CA TYR A 239 9.11 -15.72 -11.93
C TYR A 239 9.68 -16.11 -10.55
N GLN A 240 10.22 -15.13 -9.81
CA GLN A 240 10.57 -15.30 -8.40
C GLN A 240 9.31 -15.14 -7.54
N TRP A 241 8.45 -14.19 -7.90
CA TRP A 241 7.15 -14.01 -7.30
C TRP A 241 6.20 -13.26 -8.23
N ILE A 242 4.91 -13.50 -8.07
CA ILE A 242 3.84 -12.99 -8.94
C ILE A 242 2.56 -12.78 -8.13
N LEU A 243 1.95 -11.61 -8.29
CA LEU A 243 0.57 -11.30 -7.91
C LEU A 243 -0.23 -11.16 -9.21
N GLU A 244 -1.16 -12.07 -9.43
CA GLU A 244 -2.06 -12.08 -10.59
C GLU A 244 -3.52 -12.10 -10.14
N ILE A 245 -4.42 -11.80 -11.07
CA ILE A 245 -5.86 -12.02 -10.90
C ILE A 245 -6.23 -13.15 -11.85
N SER A 246 -6.70 -14.27 -11.29
CA SER A 246 -7.00 -15.51 -12.00
C SER A 246 -8.36 -16.05 -11.54
N SER A 247 -9.25 -16.41 -12.47
CA SER A 247 -10.67 -16.69 -12.19
C SER A 247 -11.39 -15.57 -11.41
N GLY A 248 -10.92 -14.32 -11.56
CA GLY A 248 -11.35 -13.14 -10.82
C GLY A 248 -10.84 -13.01 -9.37
N TYR A 249 -9.97 -13.91 -8.89
CA TYR A 249 -9.40 -13.87 -7.54
C TYR A 249 -7.93 -13.42 -7.56
N PRO A 250 -7.51 -12.50 -6.66
CA PRO A 250 -6.11 -12.13 -6.54
C PRO A 250 -5.32 -13.28 -5.91
N THR A 251 -4.20 -13.68 -6.53
CA THR A 251 -3.36 -14.78 -6.08
C THR A 251 -1.91 -14.34 -6.02
N LEU A 252 -1.29 -14.46 -4.85
CA LEU A 252 0.15 -14.26 -4.66
C LEU A 252 0.85 -15.62 -4.66
N SER A 253 1.80 -15.80 -5.56
CA SER A 253 2.67 -16.98 -5.64
C SER A 253 4.13 -16.58 -5.46
N LEU A 254 4.84 -17.29 -4.57
CA LEU A 254 6.27 -17.07 -4.28
C LEU A 254 7.07 -18.36 -4.56
N LEU A 255 8.25 -18.21 -5.17
CA LEU A 255 9.28 -19.24 -5.21
C LEU A 255 10.07 -19.22 -3.89
N MET A 256 10.26 -20.39 -3.29
CA MET A 256 10.93 -20.54 -2.00
C MET A 256 12.44 -20.75 -2.13
N SER A 257 13.16 -20.62 -1.01
CA SER A 257 14.62 -20.70 -0.89
C SER A 257 15.25 -22.03 -1.36
N ASP A 258 14.46 -23.09 -1.54
CA ASP A 258 14.92 -24.35 -2.14
C ASP A 258 14.95 -24.31 -3.68
N SER A 259 14.43 -23.25 -4.31
CA SER A 259 14.27 -23.07 -5.76
C SER A 259 13.43 -24.15 -6.45
N LEU A 260 12.64 -24.92 -5.69
CA LEU A 260 11.82 -26.03 -6.18
C LEU A 260 10.36 -25.94 -5.72
N THR A 261 10.12 -25.37 -4.54
CA THR A 261 8.78 -25.20 -3.97
C THR A 261 8.23 -23.82 -4.36
N THR A 262 7.08 -23.81 -5.03
CA THR A 262 6.25 -22.60 -5.17
C THR A 262 5.07 -22.71 -4.21
N ILE A 263 4.81 -21.65 -3.46
CA ILE A 263 3.61 -21.53 -2.61
C ILE A 263 2.68 -20.46 -3.19
N SER A 264 1.38 -20.73 -3.16
CA SER A 264 0.35 -19.83 -3.69
C SER A 264 -0.75 -19.62 -2.67
N VAL A 265 -1.14 -18.37 -2.44
CA VAL A 265 -2.32 -18.02 -1.63
C VAL A 265 -3.26 -17.18 -2.48
N ALA A 266 -4.48 -17.66 -2.64
CA ALA A 266 -5.54 -16.93 -3.32
C ALA A 266 -6.39 -16.13 -2.32
N GLY A 267 -7.04 -15.08 -2.81
CA GLY A 267 -8.25 -14.54 -2.21
C GLY A 267 -9.45 -15.42 -2.52
N SER A 268 -10.45 -15.41 -1.64
CA SER A 268 -11.74 -16.11 -1.84
C SER A 268 -12.87 -15.20 -2.35
N SER A 269 -12.60 -13.92 -2.59
CA SER A 269 -13.56 -12.93 -3.10
C SER A 269 -13.14 -12.42 -4.47
N ASN A 270 -14.12 -12.25 -5.36
CA ASN A 270 -13.89 -11.75 -6.71
C ASN A 270 -13.59 -10.24 -6.68
N VAL A 271 -12.59 -9.78 -7.45
CA VAL A 271 -12.13 -8.38 -7.50
C VAL A 271 -12.35 -7.70 -8.86
N LEU A 272 -13.15 -8.30 -9.75
CA LEU A 272 -13.46 -7.74 -11.06
C LEU A 272 -14.59 -6.70 -10.99
N ASN A 273 -14.50 -5.70 -11.86
CA ASN A 273 -15.48 -4.64 -12.12
C ASN A 273 -15.78 -3.67 -10.96
N GLY A 274 -15.14 -3.79 -9.81
CA GLY A 274 -15.26 -2.89 -8.66
C GLY A 274 -13.91 -2.53 -8.04
N TRP A 275 -13.87 -1.44 -7.27
CA TRP A 275 -12.69 -1.09 -6.47
C TRP A 275 -12.55 -2.05 -5.28
N SER A 276 -11.38 -2.68 -5.18
CA SER A 276 -11.01 -3.59 -4.10
C SER A 276 -9.67 -3.20 -3.51
N PHE A 277 -9.57 -3.27 -2.19
CA PHE A 277 -8.29 -3.23 -1.51
C PHE A 277 -7.79 -4.65 -1.32
N VAL A 278 -6.67 -4.99 -1.95
CA VAL A 278 -6.06 -6.33 -1.91
C VAL A 278 -4.76 -6.25 -1.11
N SER A 279 -4.58 -7.13 -0.13
CA SER A 279 -3.33 -7.18 0.61
C SER A 279 -2.91 -8.61 1.00
N PHE A 280 -1.59 -8.78 1.15
CA PHE A 280 -0.95 -10.03 1.52
C PHE A 280 0.15 -9.78 2.54
N ASP A 281 0.22 -10.61 3.57
CA ASP A 281 1.29 -10.59 4.57
C ASP A 281 2.10 -11.87 4.49
N GLY A 282 3.43 -11.75 4.49
CA GLY A 282 4.38 -12.85 4.62
C GLY A 282 5.17 -12.75 5.92
N TYR A 283 5.23 -13.82 6.71
CA TYR A 283 5.92 -13.88 8.00
C TYR A 283 6.67 -15.20 8.19
N ILE A 284 7.82 -15.15 8.86
CA ILE A 284 8.65 -16.32 9.17
C ILE A 284 8.47 -16.68 10.64
N ASN A 285 7.97 -17.88 10.88
CA ASN A 285 7.67 -18.39 12.21
C ASN A 285 8.95 -18.74 13.00
N PRO A 286 8.90 -18.82 14.35
CA PRO A 286 10.04 -19.21 15.20
C PRO A 286 10.58 -20.65 15.01
N ASP A 287 9.98 -21.43 14.13
CA ASP A 287 10.49 -22.74 13.67
C ASP A 287 11.09 -22.70 12.26
N GLY A 288 11.11 -21.53 11.61
CA GLY A 288 11.62 -21.30 10.27
C GLY A 288 10.61 -21.53 9.15
N THR A 289 9.39 -21.99 9.45
CA THR A 289 8.31 -22.09 8.43
C THR A 289 7.84 -20.70 8.02
N THR A 290 7.40 -20.52 6.76
CA THR A 290 6.81 -19.25 6.31
C THR A 290 5.30 -19.38 6.24
N THR A 291 4.60 -18.39 6.78
CA THR A 291 3.16 -18.19 6.63
C THR A 291 2.90 -17.01 5.68
N ILE A 292 2.00 -17.20 4.72
CA ILE A 292 1.40 -16.13 3.93
C ILE A 292 -0.08 -16.06 4.24
N SER A 293 -0.62 -14.85 4.44
CA SER A 293 -2.04 -14.57 4.64
C SER A 293 -2.58 -13.63 3.56
N SER A 294 -3.80 -13.86 3.08
CA SER A 294 -4.51 -13.01 2.11
C SER A 294 -5.70 -12.28 2.74
N TYR A 295 -5.89 -11.03 2.30
CA TYR A 295 -6.96 -10.14 2.78
C TYR A 295 -7.56 -9.37 1.60
N ILE A 296 -8.88 -9.19 1.61
CA ILE A 296 -9.59 -8.24 0.72
C ILE A 296 -10.45 -7.33 1.58
N ASP A 297 -10.39 -6.03 1.32
CA ASP A 297 -11.04 -4.98 2.10
C ASP A 297 -10.82 -5.20 3.61
N GLY A 298 -9.55 -5.43 3.98
CA GLY A 298 -9.07 -5.69 5.35
C GLY A 298 -9.63 -6.94 6.05
N SER A 299 -10.50 -7.71 5.39
CA SER A 299 -11.05 -8.95 5.91
C SER A 299 -10.11 -10.10 5.59
N PHE A 300 -9.72 -10.88 6.60
CA PHE A 300 -8.91 -12.09 6.43
C PHE A 300 -9.68 -13.15 5.62
N LEU A 301 -9.00 -13.79 4.67
CA LEU A 301 -9.60 -14.78 3.77
C LEU A 301 -8.98 -16.17 3.96
N GLN A 302 -7.68 -16.29 3.74
CA GLN A 302 -6.95 -17.56 3.79
C GLN A 302 -5.51 -17.32 4.26
N SER A 303 -4.89 -18.36 4.79
CA SER A 303 -3.44 -18.43 4.98
C SER A 303 -2.89 -19.78 4.55
N PHE A 304 -1.63 -19.80 4.15
CA PHE A 304 -0.84 -21.01 3.91
C PHE A 304 0.43 -20.95 4.75
N THR A 305 0.82 -22.08 5.36
CA THR A 305 2.10 -22.21 6.09
C THR A 305 2.89 -23.37 5.50
N THR A 306 4.19 -23.18 5.26
CA THR A 306 5.06 -24.25 4.75
C THR A 306 5.19 -25.39 5.76
N ALA A 307 5.22 -26.64 5.26
CA ALA A 307 5.40 -27.82 6.11
C ALA A 307 6.83 -27.97 6.69
N THR A 308 7.78 -27.23 6.13
CA THR A 308 9.21 -27.24 6.47
C THR A 308 9.74 -25.81 6.57
N ALA A 309 10.93 -25.66 7.17
CA ALA A 309 11.61 -24.36 7.27
C ALA A 309 12.09 -23.90 5.88
N LEU A 310 11.30 -23.02 5.27
CA LEU A 310 11.51 -22.43 3.95
C LEU A 310 11.12 -20.94 4.05
N TYR A 311 11.86 -20.09 3.36
CA TYR A 311 11.57 -18.65 3.25
C TYR A 311 11.58 -18.21 1.79
N MET A 312 10.92 -17.10 1.46
CA MET A 312 11.03 -16.52 0.12
C MET A 312 12.38 -15.80 0.00
N GLN A 313 13.12 -16.11 -1.07
CA GLN A 313 14.43 -15.52 -1.35
C GLN A 313 14.36 -14.73 -2.67
N ASP A 314 14.37 -13.40 -2.56
CA ASP A 314 14.39 -12.51 -3.71
C ASP A 314 15.85 -12.18 -4.14
N SER A 315 16.07 -11.78 -5.40
CA SER A 315 17.37 -11.43 -5.97
C SER A 315 17.65 -9.92 -5.94
N VAL A 316 18.93 -9.52 -5.94
CA VAL A 316 19.34 -8.12 -6.19
C VAL A 316 19.15 -7.70 -7.65
N SER A 317 19.09 -8.68 -8.56
CA SER A 317 18.94 -8.43 -9.99
C SER A 317 17.46 -8.26 -10.36
N GLY A 318 17.20 -7.33 -11.28
CA GLY A 318 15.92 -7.19 -11.97
C GLY A 318 14.94 -6.24 -11.30
N ASN A 319 13.93 -5.88 -12.08
CA ASN A 319 12.86 -4.98 -11.64
C ASN A 319 11.65 -5.80 -11.16
N VAL A 320 10.91 -5.23 -10.21
CA VAL A 320 9.47 -5.52 -10.11
C VAL A 320 8.75 -4.74 -11.21
N TYR A 321 7.78 -5.40 -11.84
CA TYR A 321 6.86 -4.80 -12.80
C TYR A 321 5.47 -4.71 -12.19
N ILE A 322 4.84 -3.54 -12.30
CA ILE A 322 3.44 -3.29 -11.95
C ILE A 322 2.66 -3.31 -13.26
N GLY A 323 1.69 -4.21 -13.42
CA GLY A 323 1.26 -4.66 -14.74
C GLY A 323 2.32 -5.56 -15.41
N ASN A 324 2.20 -5.78 -16.71
CA ASN A 324 3.15 -6.57 -17.50
C ASN A 324 3.03 -6.22 -19.00
N ASP A 325 4.08 -6.49 -19.78
CA ASP A 325 4.20 -6.20 -21.20
C ASP A 325 3.53 -7.23 -22.14
N PHE A 326 3.08 -8.38 -21.62
CA PHE A 326 2.54 -9.49 -22.42
C PHE A 326 1.18 -10.01 -21.92
N ILE A 327 1.03 -10.27 -20.63
CA ILE A 327 -0.18 -10.83 -19.98
C ILE A 327 -0.57 -10.03 -18.73
N GLY A 328 -0.41 -8.71 -18.78
CA GLY A 328 -0.85 -7.80 -17.72
C GLY A 328 -2.38 -7.85 -17.53
N PHE A 329 -2.84 -7.55 -16.32
CA PHE A 329 -4.25 -7.25 -16.08
C PHE A 329 -4.66 -5.97 -16.85
N THR A 330 -5.95 -5.86 -17.17
CA THR A 330 -6.54 -4.60 -17.62
C THR A 330 -7.39 -4.01 -16.50
N GLY A 331 -7.20 -2.75 -16.14
CA GLY A 331 -7.92 -2.12 -15.03
C GLY A 331 -7.23 -0.88 -14.48
N PHE A 332 -7.60 -0.45 -13.28
CA PHE A 332 -7.03 0.73 -12.62
C PHE A 332 -6.22 0.34 -11.38
N ILE A 333 -5.13 1.06 -11.10
CA ILE A 333 -4.46 1.08 -9.79
C ILE A 333 -4.47 2.54 -9.28
N TRP A 334 -4.94 2.72 -8.05
CA TRP A 334 -4.92 4.01 -7.35
C TRP A 334 -3.58 4.23 -6.65
N ASN A 335 -3.23 3.29 -5.77
CA ASN A 335 -1.96 3.29 -5.06
C ASN A 335 -1.52 1.85 -4.72
N MET A 336 -0.25 1.75 -4.32
CA MET A 336 0.37 0.53 -3.86
C MET A 336 1.45 0.85 -2.83
N ARG A 337 1.54 0.02 -1.79
CA ARG A 337 2.65 0.05 -0.83
C ARG A 337 3.17 -1.36 -0.58
N VAL A 338 4.48 -1.45 -0.40
CA VAL A 338 5.12 -2.68 0.09
C VAL A 338 5.96 -2.33 1.31
N TYR A 339 5.67 -3.00 2.41
CA TYR A 339 6.37 -2.90 3.67
C TYR A 339 7.36 -4.04 3.79
N CYS A 340 8.52 -3.78 4.39
CA CYS A 340 9.55 -4.80 4.66
C CYS A 340 9.37 -5.46 6.04
N LEU A 341 8.16 -5.40 6.60
CA LEU A 341 7.66 -6.08 7.78
C LEU A 341 6.23 -6.55 7.49
N ASN A 342 5.73 -7.53 8.24
CA ASN A 342 4.34 -7.96 8.24
C ASN A 342 3.46 -7.11 9.19
N ASN A 343 2.17 -7.43 9.26
CA ASN A 343 1.12 -6.76 10.03
C ASN A 343 0.76 -5.33 9.55
N HIS A 344 1.13 -4.96 8.32
CA HIS A 344 0.75 -3.69 7.68
C HIS A 344 -0.39 -3.85 6.65
N TYR A 345 -1.05 -5.02 6.60
CA TYR A 345 -2.17 -5.31 5.69
C TYR A 345 -3.39 -4.37 5.82
N LEU A 346 -3.51 -3.55 6.88
CA LEU A 346 -4.60 -2.58 7.05
C LEU A 346 -4.19 -1.12 6.82
N ASP A 347 -2.90 -0.84 6.64
CA ASP A 347 -2.39 0.53 6.70
C ASP A 347 -2.98 1.44 5.63
N GLU A 348 -3.35 0.89 4.45
CA GLU A 348 -3.97 1.61 3.34
C GLU A 348 -5.51 1.54 3.30
N TRP A 349 -6.18 0.87 4.25
CA TRP A 349 -7.63 0.70 4.23
C TRP A 349 -8.35 1.53 5.30
N ARG A 350 -9.40 2.26 4.88
CA ARG A 350 -10.26 3.05 5.76
C ARG A 350 -11.73 2.77 5.47
N THR A 351 -12.55 2.82 6.51
CA THR A 351 -14.02 2.71 6.47
C THR A 351 -14.74 3.83 7.22
N PRO A 352 -14.23 4.41 8.33
CA PRO A 352 -14.69 5.71 8.80
C PRO A 352 -13.94 6.85 8.09
N GLY A 353 -14.64 7.96 7.80
CA GLY A 353 -14.03 9.20 7.32
C GLY A 353 -13.81 9.33 5.81
N CYS A 354 -14.22 8.34 5.01
CA CYS A 354 -14.16 8.43 3.55
C CYS A 354 -15.03 9.57 3.01
N THR A 355 -14.51 10.34 2.06
CA THR A 355 -15.22 11.45 1.42
C THR A 355 -16.27 10.90 0.45
N SER A 356 -17.57 11.11 0.72
CA SER A 356 -18.71 10.67 -0.13
C SER A 356 -18.39 10.65 -1.64
N PRO A 357 -18.64 9.55 -2.37
CA PRO A 357 -19.73 8.59 -2.12
C PRO A 357 -19.34 7.20 -1.57
N CYS A 358 -18.05 6.87 -1.42
CA CYS A 358 -17.64 5.50 -1.08
C CYS A 358 -17.61 5.21 0.43
N THR A 359 -17.91 3.98 0.82
CA THR A 359 -17.90 3.48 2.21
C THR A 359 -16.55 2.91 2.65
N LYS A 360 -15.62 2.70 1.70
CA LYS A 360 -14.25 2.23 1.92
C LYS A 360 -13.30 2.99 1.00
N CYS A 361 -12.17 3.45 1.51
CA CYS A 361 -11.24 4.31 0.77
C CYS A 361 -9.78 4.06 1.17
N PRO A 362 -8.82 4.51 0.34
CA PRO A 362 -7.40 4.61 0.69
C PRO A 362 -7.14 5.45 1.95
N ALA A 363 -5.92 5.38 2.46
CA ALA A 363 -5.47 6.13 3.65
C ALA A 363 -5.57 7.67 3.53
N ASP A 364 -5.68 8.20 2.30
CA ASP A 364 -5.86 9.62 1.98
C ASP A 364 -7.32 10.10 2.07
N LEU A 365 -8.27 9.23 2.43
CA LEU A 365 -9.71 9.49 2.56
C LEU A 365 -10.43 9.91 1.26
N SER A 366 -9.75 9.82 0.10
CA SER A 366 -10.27 10.16 -1.21
C SER A 366 -10.92 8.94 -1.85
N CYS A 367 -12.14 9.07 -2.35
CA CYS A 367 -12.81 7.95 -3.02
C CYS A 367 -12.40 7.86 -4.49
N PRO A 368 -11.81 6.73 -4.94
CA PRO A 368 -11.62 6.47 -6.36
C PRO A 368 -12.97 6.45 -7.08
N SER A 369 -13.06 7.11 -8.23
CA SER A 369 -14.28 7.14 -9.04
C SER A 369 -14.53 5.79 -9.71
N ASP A 370 -15.80 5.36 -9.74
CA ASP A 370 -16.19 4.14 -10.45
C ASP A 370 -16.34 4.31 -11.97
N CYS A 371 -16.24 5.54 -12.49
CA CYS A 371 -16.45 5.84 -13.91
C CYS A 371 -15.46 5.07 -14.82
N PRO A 372 -15.93 4.47 -15.93
CA PRO A 372 -15.06 3.79 -16.90
C PRO A 372 -14.10 4.75 -17.62
N LEU A 373 -13.12 4.20 -18.35
CA LEU A 373 -12.06 4.98 -19.01
C LEU A 373 -12.59 6.02 -20.01
N ASP A 374 -13.66 5.70 -20.72
CA ASP A 374 -14.34 6.55 -21.71
C ASP A 374 -15.21 7.65 -21.09
N LYS A 375 -15.21 7.79 -19.76
CA LYS A 375 -15.99 8.80 -19.02
C LYS A 375 -15.13 9.57 -18.03
N TYR A 376 -15.53 10.81 -17.75
CA TYR A 376 -14.99 11.62 -16.66
C TYR A 376 -16.04 11.81 -15.56
N ILE A 377 -15.58 12.07 -14.34
CA ILE A 377 -16.44 12.40 -13.20
C ILE A 377 -16.78 13.90 -13.25
N ASP A 378 -18.08 14.21 -13.20
CA ASP A 378 -18.61 15.57 -13.06
C ASP A 378 -19.66 15.58 -11.94
N GLY A 379 -19.32 16.25 -10.83
CA GLY A 379 -20.02 16.11 -9.56
C GLY A 379 -20.01 14.65 -9.09
N SER A 380 -21.20 14.06 -8.98
CA SER A 380 -21.42 12.64 -8.65
C SER A 380 -21.73 11.76 -9.87
N SER A 381 -21.62 12.28 -11.10
CA SER A 381 -22.08 11.62 -12.33
C SER A 381 -20.95 11.36 -13.33
N CYS A 382 -20.98 10.21 -13.99
CA CYS A 382 -20.05 9.89 -15.08
C CYS A 382 -20.57 10.48 -16.40
N LYS A 383 -19.80 11.37 -17.03
CA LYS A 383 -20.11 11.97 -18.33
C LYS A 383 -19.16 11.48 -19.41
N ASP A 384 -19.66 11.39 -20.63
CA ASP A 384 -18.90 10.84 -21.77
C ASP A 384 -17.74 11.74 -22.17
N CYS A 385 -16.57 11.12 -22.39
CA CYS A 385 -15.47 11.77 -23.08
C CYS A 385 -15.83 12.03 -24.55
N LYS A 386 -15.13 12.99 -25.17
CA LYS A 386 -15.15 13.12 -26.63
C LYS A 386 -14.65 11.80 -27.24
N THR A 387 -15.30 11.32 -28.30
CA THR A 387 -15.05 10.00 -28.92
C THR A 387 -13.61 9.78 -29.41
N SER A 388 -12.85 10.85 -29.61
CA SER A 388 -11.42 10.80 -29.95
C SER A 388 -10.49 10.53 -28.76
N CYS A 389 -10.98 10.59 -27.51
CA CYS A 389 -10.17 10.46 -26.30
C CYS A 389 -10.12 9.00 -25.82
N ASN A 390 -9.26 8.20 -26.43
CA ASN A 390 -9.09 6.77 -26.10
C ASN A 390 -8.17 6.50 -24.88
N LYS A 391 -7.59 7.54 -24.27
CA LYS A 391 -6.72 7.47 -23.08
C LYS A 391 -7.31 8.21 -21.87
N GLY A 392 -8.64 8.29 -21.81
CA GLY A 392 -9.38 9.08 -20.81
C GLY A 392 -9.48 10.56 -21.16
N CYS A 393 -10.20 11.30 -20.32
CA CYS A 393 -10.38 12.75 -20.41
C CYS A 393 -10.73 13.36 -19.05
N VAL A 394 -10.73 14.70 -18.98
CA VAL A 394 -11.23 15.47 -17.81
C VAL A 394 -12.49 16.28 -18.13
N SER A 395 -12.92 16.30 -19.39
CA SER A 395 -14.13 16.99 -19.86
C SER A 395 -14.63 16.38 -21.18
N SER A 396 -15.86 16.70 -21.58
CA SER A 396 -16.40 16.31 -22.89
C SER A 396 -15.85 17.14 -24.06
N ALA A 397 -15.11 18.22 -23.81
CA ALA A 397 -14.65 19.15 -24.84
C ALA A 397 -13.26 18.78 -25.41
N THR A 398 -12.36 18.26 -24.57
CA THR A 398 -10.95 18.06 -24.91
C THR A 398 -10.38 16.76 -24.32
N CYS A 399 -9.40 16.19 -25.01
CA CYS A 399 -8.58 15.07 -24.51
C CYS A 399 -7.36 15.56 -23.70
N ASN A 400 -7.17 16.88 -23.58
CA ASN A 400 -6.17 17.45 -22.70
C ASN A 400 -6.52 17.10 -21.24
N LEU A 401 -5.56 16.51 -20.51
CA LEU A 401 -5.71 16.07 -19.12
C LEU A 401 -5.29 17.16 -18.11
N CYS A 402 -4.63 18.22 -18.56
CA CYS A 402 -4.13 19.28 -17.71
C CYS A 402 -5.24 20.12 -17.07
N LEU A 403 -4.90 20.80 -15.97
CA LEU A 403 -5.83 21.65 -15.19
C LEU A 403 -6.54 22.71 -16.05
N THR A 404 -5.82 23.29 -17.02
CA THR A 404 -6.33 24.24 -18.02
C THR A 404 -6.12 23.68 -19.42
N LYS A 405 -7.08 23.94 -20.31
CA LYS A 405 -7.06 23.49 -21.71
C LYS A 405 -5.97 24.21 -22.54
N GLU A 406 -5.55 25.38 -22.08
CA GLU A 406 -4.43 26.19 -22.56
C GLU A 406 -3.04 25.65 -22.14
N CYS A 407 -2.98 24.67 -21.23
CA CYS A 407 -1.74 24.02 -20.85
C CYS A 407 -1.36 22.92 -21.87
N ALA A 408 -0.16 22.97 -22.44
CA ALA A 408 0.32 21.98 -23.40
C ALA A 408 0.85 20.70 -22.73
N THR A 409 1.58 20.84 -21.61
CA THR A 409 2.21 19.72 -20.89
C THR A 409 2.09 19.94 -19.38
N CYS A 410 1.76 18.91 -18.62
CA CYS A 410 1.53 18.98 -17.16
C CYS A 410 1.98 17.70 -16.46
N THR A 411 2.19 17.78 -15.14
CA THR A 411 2.56 16.63 -14.27
C THR A 411 1.47 16.20 -13.29
N ALA A 412 0.32 16.89 -13.26
CA ALA A 412 -0.80 16.64 -12.36
C ALA A 412 -2.12 17.16 -12.96
N PHE A 413 -3.26 16.66 -12.47
CA PHE A 413 -4.59 17.13 -12.87
C PHE A 413 -5.03 18.41 -12.13
N SER A 414 -4.33 18.78 -11.06
CA SER A 414 -4.54 20.01 -10.29
C SER A 414 -3.27 20.41 -9.51
N GLY A 415 -3.20 21.66 -9.08
CA GLY A 415 -2.10 22.21 -8.28
C GLY A 415 -1.41 23.43 -8.94
N THR A 416 -0.77 24.25 -8.11
CA THR A 416 -0.11 25.53 -8.48
C THR A 416 1.08 25.40 -9.42
N ASP A 417 1.63 24.19 -9.54
CA ASP A 417 2.78 23.86 -10.39
C ASP A 417 2.43 22.66 -11.29
N SER A 418 1.13 22.47 -11.59
CA SER A 418 0.66 21.34 -12.39
C SER A 418 0.98 21.50 -13.87
N CYS A 419 0.86 22.71 -14.42
CA CYS A 419 1.24 23.01 -15.80
C CYS A 419 2.73 23.37 -15.93
N LEU A 420 3.42 22.74 -16.89
CA LEU A 420 4.83 23.01 -17.19
C LEU A 420 5.02 23.94 -18.39
N THR A 421 4.20 23.81 -19.44
CA THR A 421 4.27 24.66 -20.64
C THR A 421 2.87 25.00 -21.14
N CYS A 422 2.69 26.24 -21.60
CA CYS A 422 1.45 26.70 -22.22
C CYS A 422 1.49 26.48 -23.75
N ILE A 423 0.31 26.40 -24.37
CA ILE A 423 0.20 26.39 -25.84
C ILE A 423 0.65 27.74 -26.44
N THR A 424 0.85 27.78 -27.76
CA THR A 424 1.13 29.01 -28.51
C THR A 424 0.09 30.10 -28.23
N ASN A 425 0.55 31.33 -28.00
CA ASN A 425 -0.25 32.48 -27.56
C ASN A 425 -0.98 32.31 -26.21
N ALA A 426 -0.50 31.42 -25.34
CA ALA A 426 -0.89 31.34 -23.94
C ALA A 426 0.32 31.57 -23.03
N VAL A 427 0.05 32.10 -21.83
CA VAL A 427 1.03 32.39 -20.78
C VAL A 427 0.53 31.87 -19.44
N SER A 428 1.43 31.65 -18.48
CA SER A 428 1.03 31.23 -17.14
C SER A 428 0.15 32.30 -16.49
N ASP A 429 -0.93 31.86 -15.84
CA ASP A 429 -1.87 32.72 -15.11
C ASP A 429 -1.46 32.98 -13.64
N GLY A 430 -0.32 32.43 -13.20
CA GLY A 430 0.16 32.53 -11.82
C GLY A 430 -0.59 31.65 -10.80
N SER A 431 -1.56 30.84 -11.24
CA SER A 431 -2.33 29.90 -10.39
C SER A 431 -2.00 28.42 -10.66
N GLY A 432 -1.00 28.16 -11.51
CA GLY A 432 -0.63 26.83 -12.00
C GLY A 432 -1.33 26.41 -13.29
N GLY A 433 -2.12 27.30 -13.86
CA GLY A 433 -2.71 27.16 -15.18
C GLY A 433 -2.03 28.04 -16.23
N CYS A 434 -2.63 28.02 -17.42
CA CYS A 434 -2.34 28.93 -18.51
C CYS A 434 -3.63 29.65 -18.90
N ALA A 435 -3.50 30.88 -19.36
CA ALA A 435 -4.54 31.63 -20.06
C ALA A 435 -4.00 32.11 -21.40
N CYS A 436 -4.87 32.36 -22.38
CA CYS A 436 -4.46 33.06 -23.60
C CYS A 436 -3.81 34.41 -23.23
N ASP A 437 -2.76 34.79 -23.96
CA ASP A 437 -2.08 36.07 -23.76
C ASP A 437 -3.01 37.27 -24.02
N THR A 438 -2.63 38.47 -23.60
CA THR A 438 -3.50 39.67 -23.70
C THR A 438 -3.93 40.01 -25.14
N TYR A 439 -3.24 39.47 -26.14
CA TYR A 439 -3.50 39.65 -27.57
C TYR A 439 -4.12 38.42 -28.23
N ALA A 440 -4.56 37.42 -27.44
CA ALA A 440 -5.20 36.21 -27.92
C ALA A 440 -6.48 35.85 -27.16
N PHE A 441 -7.34 35.09 -27.82
CA PHE A 441 -8.58 34.55 -27.24
C PHE A 441 -8.73 33.07 -27.58
N TRP A 442 -9.46 32.35 -26.74
CA TRP A 442 -9.66 30.92 -26.91
C TRP A 442 -10.72 30.61 -27.96
N ILE A 443 -10.38 29.83 -28.97
CA ILE A 443 -11.34 29.32 -29.95
C ILE A 443 -11.65 27.85 -29.66
N SER A 444 -12.89 27.58 -29.23
CA SER A 444 -13.35 26.23 -28.87
C SER A 444 -13.44 25.25 -30.05
N LEU A 445 -13.47 25.74 -31.29
CA LEU A 445 -13.47 24.88 -32.48
C LEU A 445 -12.08 24.31 -32.78
N THR A 446 -11.05 25.16 -32.78
CA THR A 446 -9.64 24.79 -33.03
C THR A 446 -8.91 24.32 -31.77
N GLN A 447 -9.49 24.54 -30.59
CA GLN A 447 -8.90 24.25 -29.27
C GLN A 447 -7.55 24.96 -29.08
N SER A 448 -7.47 26.24 -29.49
CA SER A 448 -6.24 27.01 -29.46
C SER A 448 -6.46 28.47 -29.05
N CYS A 449 -5.40 29.14 -28.58
CA CYS A 449 -5.37 30.58 -28.39
C CYS A 449 -4.96 31.25 -29.71
N GLU A 450 -5.91 31.91 -30.36
CA GLU A 450 -5.69 32.62 -31.61
C GLU A 450 -5.60 34.12 -31.34
N ARG A 451 -4.69 34.81 -32.03
CA ARG A 451 -4.55 36.26 -31.86
C ARG A 451 -5.74 36.99 -32.48
N CYS A 452 -6.24 38.01 -31.79
CA CYS A 452 -7.15 38.96 -32.42
C CYS A 452 -6.37 39.87 -33.39
N ASP A 453 -7.11 40.70 -34.13
CA ASP A 453 -6.50 41.57 -35.14
C ASP A 453 -5.37 42.45 -34.58
N VAL A 454 -4.37 42.75 -35.42
CA VAL A 454 -3.18 43.55 -35.05
C VAL A 454 -3.53 44.97 -34.56
N LEU A 455 -4.74 45.44 -34.87
CA LEU A 455 -5.31 46.70 -34.39
C LEU A 455 -5.90 46.63 -32.97
N CYS A 456 -6.18 45.43 -32.43
CA CYS A 456 -6.58 45.26 -31.04
C CYS A 456 -5.40 45.45 -30.07
N GLN A 457 -5.67 46.13 -28.95
CA GLN A 457 -4.78 46.15 -27.79
C GLN A 457 -5.12 45.03 -26.80
N ASN A 458 -6.41 44.74 -26.62
CA ASN A 458 -6.92 43.64 -25.82
C ASN A 458 -8.09 43.00 -26.58
N CYS A 459 -8.16 41.67 -26.67
CA CYS A 459 -9.28 40.98 -27.33
C CYS A 459 -10.54 40.95 -26.45
N LEU A 460 -11.71 40.72 -27.06
CA LEU A 460 -12.88 40.12 -26.43
C LEU A 460 -12.88 38.60 -26.73
N LYS A 461 -13.57 37.82 -25.91
CA LYS A 461 -13.47 36.34 -25.92
C LYS A 461 -14.35 35.65 -26.99
N THR A 462 -14.61 36.33 -28.11
CA THR A 462 -15.75 36.04 -28.99
C THR A 462 -15.38 35.91 -30.46
N THR A 463 -14.74 36.92 -31.07
CA THR A 463 -14.28 36.85 -32.47
C THR A 463 -12.98 37.62 -32.71
N TYR A 464 -12.33 37.35 -33.85
CA TYR A 464 -11.06 37.96 -34.26
C TYR A 464 -11.08 39.50 -34.36
N PHE A 465 -12.25 40.09 -34.64
CA PHE A 465 -12.43 41.55 -34.81
C PHE A 465 -12.99 42.26 -33.56
N GLU A 466 -13.42 41.53 -32.54
CA GLU A 466 -13.97 42.12 -31.33
C GLU A 466 -12.83 42.46 -30.35
N CYS A 467 -12.39 43.72 -30.35
CA CYS A 467 -11.44 44.24 -29.37
C CYS A 467 -12.18 44.81 -28.15
N SER A 468 -11.64 44.64 -26.94
CA SER A 468 -12.08 45.41 -25.76
C SER A 468 -11.41 46.78 -25.71
N PHE A 469 -10.20 46.90 -26.26
CA PHE A 469 -9.48 48.15 -26.48
C PHE A 469 -8.71 48.08 -27.80
N CYS A 470 -8.68 49.17 -28.57
CA CYS A 470 -7.91 49.28 -29.82
C CYS A 470 -6.55 49.96 -29.57
N ARG A 471 -5.48 49.51 -30.25
CA ARG A 471 -4.13 50.10 -30.15
C ARG A 471 -4.02 51.53 -30.69
N PHE A 472 -4.95 51.92 -31.54
CA PHE A 472 -5.04 53.24 -32.14
C PHE A 472 -6.44 53.80 -31.94
N SER A 473 -6.54 55.11 -31.72
CA SER A 473 -7.80 55.83 -31.51
C SER A 473 -8.64 55.92 -32.79
N ARG A 474 -9.23 54.78 -33.21
CA ARG A 474 -10.17 54.65 -34.32
C ARG A 474 -11.30 53.68 -33.98
N LEU A 475 -12.40 53.90 -34.69
CA LEU A 475 -13.76 53.44 -34.43
C LEU A 475 -13.89 51.92 -34.22
N ILE A 476 -14.68 51.53 -33.22
CA ILE A 476 -15.12 50.14 -33.03
C ILE A 476 -16.29 49.88 -33.99
N TRP A 477 -16.21 48.79 -34.74
CA TRP A 477 -17.30 48.30 -35.60
C TRP A 477 -18.08 47.24 -34.83
N SER A 478 -19.33 47.55 -34.46
CA SER A 478 -20.25 46.58 -33.87
C SER A 478 -21.38 46.27 -34.83
N PHE A 479 -21.64 44.98 -35.07
CA PHE A 479 -22.83 44.51 -35.78
C PHE A 479 -23.95 44.28 -34.78
N ASP A 480 -25.05 45.03 -34.88
CA ASP A 480 -26.33 44.64 -34.27
C ASP A 480 -26.94 43.48 -35.08
N ASN A 481 -27.80 42.67 -34.46
CA ASN A 481 -28.58 41.56 -35.03
C ASN A 481 -29.53 41.98 -36.18
N ARG A 482 -29.45 43.23 -36.64
CA ARG A 482 -30.20 43.84 -37.74
C ARG A 482 -29.32 44.25 -38.94
N ASN A 483 -28.05 43.85 -38.97
CA ASN A 483 -27.06 44.22 -40.01
C ASN A 483 -26.93 45.74 -40.20
N GLN A 484 -27.06 46.52 -39.13
CA GLN A 484 -26.86 47.97 -39.15
C GLN A 484 -25.49 48.32 -38.56
N PHE A 485 -24.75 49.18 -39.26
CA PHE A 485 -23.46 49.70 -38.80
C PHE A 485 -23.66 50.67 -37.64
N ILE A 486 -23.23 50.29 -36.43
CA ILE A 486 -23.16 51.21 -35.30
C ILE A 486 -21.71 51.66 -35.14
N ILE A 487 -21.47 52.95 -35.35
CA ILE A 487 -20.16 53.58 -35.21
C ILE A 487 -20.04 54.14 -33.80
N PHE A 488 -19.16 53.57 -32.98
CA PHE A 488 -18.76 54.16 -31.70
C PHE A 488 -17.41 54.86 -31.84
N SER A 489 -17.40 56.19 -31.69
CA SER A 489 -16.18 56.95 -31.41
C SER A 489 -15.95 56.98 -29.90
N VAL A 490 -14.96 56.22 -29.44
CA VAL A 490 -14.37 56.39 -28.11
C VAL A 490 -13.16 57.31 -28.28
N PHE A 491 -13.18 58.45 -27.59
CA PHE A 491 -12.07 59.40 -27.52
C PHE A 491 -11.10 59.00 -26.39
#